data_AF-A0A956SEQ9-F1
#
_entry.id   AF-A0A956SEQ9-F1
#
_cell.length_a   1.000
_cell.length_b   1.000
_cell.length_c   1.000
_cell.angle_alpha   90.00
_cell.angle_beta   90.00
_cell.angle_gamma   90.00
#
_symmetry.space_group_name_H-M   'P 1'
#
loop_
_entity.id
_entity.type
_entity.pdbx_description
1 polymer ?
#
loop_
_entity_poly.entity_id
_entity_poly.type
_entity_poly.pdbx_seq_one_letter_code
_entity_poly.pdbx_strand_id
1 'polypeptide(L)'
;MSRRSPAILSRLGATRVSGLATAIALVFALAFLGGPRSAGSAPEAWHGPPEIRRDFPPEDMCDRTELPVLLELDRASIDSIGRAFSHHNERLMARATTLLENGHFGDPKSKNAIKTAREYFQIRSWSAMYTISNLTDLRGGVARMEGSGHFLPLIESYYHAAMYPLRHVDVAQVGEGTFCLRYKIPPQYDETFTLGEQKIRVHALDTKNHDGKKVRVLDREWATGDGGLLELLYESGYTGRVHRERIMDRGDLLDLVTFYDIEGLYVRKHGTHRLSAMAIWRNVVEGDEIPEHTRIGSTAYFPEIDIDLPWFLPDLGLSDLRDFAYPLPLLSEELFESGKIPAWLGADAMGRFDGWDTCGPRPEILDQRFPDL
;
A
#
# COMPACT_ATOMS: atom_id res chain seq x y z
N MET A 1 -22.15 49.56 -3.40
CA MET A 1 -23.22 48.84 -4.13
C MET A 1 -22.55 48.05 -5.24
N SER A 2 -22.08 46.80 -5.05
CA SER A 2 -22.75 45.52 -4.77
C SER A 2 -23.55 44.96 -5.96
N ARG A 3 -23.19 43.69 -6.30
CA ARG A 3 -23.85 42.63 -7.08
C ARG A 3 -23.35 42.45 -8.52
N ARG A 4 -23.03 41.25 -9.02
CA ARG A 4 -22.92 39.88 -8.47
C ARG A 4 -22.28 39.03 -9.58
N SER A 5 -21.33 38.15 -9.26
CA SER A 5 -20.96 36.99 -10.07
C SER A 5 -22.11 35.96 -10.12
N PRO A 6 -22.16 35.09 -11.14
CA PRO A 6 -22.63 33.73 -10.95
C PRO A 6 -21.43 32.79 -10.87
N ALA A 7 -21.35 32.10 -9.73
CA ALA A 7 -20.48 30.97 -9.48
C ALA A 7 -20.90 29.78 -10.36
N ILE A 8 -19.93 29.16 -11.01
CA ILE A 8 -20.01 27.77 -11.46
C ILE A 8 -19.27 26.97 -10.38
N LEU A 9 -20.05 26.35 -9.49
CA LEU A 9 -19.58 25.41 -8.49
C LEU A 9 -20.21 24.04 -8.78
N SER A 10 -19.43 23.02 -8.41
CA SER A 10 -19.81 21.62 -8.20
C SER A 10 -19.92 20.72 -9.44
N ARG A 11 -18.78 20.10 -9.77
CA ARG A 11 -18.66 18.69 -10.19
C ARG A 11 -17.17 18.31 -10.27
N LEU A 12 -16.51 18.28 -9.11
CA LEU A 12 -15.28 17.51 -8.92
C LEU A 12 -15.65 16.41 -7.94
N GLY A 13 -15.71 15.18 -8.43
CA GLY A 13 -15.90 14.01 -7.59
C GLY A 13 -14.65 13.85 -6.71
N ALA A 14 -14.88 13.59 -5.43
CA ALA A 14 -13.84 13.35 -4.45
C ALA A 14 -12.98 12.14 -4.85
N THR A 15 -11.70 12.37 -5.11
CA THR A 15 -10.67 11.34 -5.26
C THR A 15 -10.11 11.05 -3.87
N ARG A 16 -10.39 9.86 -3.31
CA ARG A 16 -9.83 9.43 -2.02
C ARG A 16 -8.37 8.98 -2.20
N VAL A 17 -7.59 9.13 -1.13
CA VAL A 17 -6.11 9.19 -1.13
C VAL A 17 -5.48 7.80 -1.21
N SER A 18 -4.66 7.50 -2.23
CA SER A 18 -3.90 6.22 -2.37
C SER A 18 -2.51 6.21 -1.70
N GLY A 19 -2.13 7.32 -1.05
CA GLY A 19 -0.73 7.61 -0.68
C GLY A 19 -0.17 6.87 0.54
N LEU A 20 -1.01 6.50 1.51
CA LEU A 20 -0.58 5.85 2.76
C LEU A 20 -0.29 4.35 2.55
N ALA A 21 -1.06 3.69 1.68
CA ALA A 21 -0.96 2.27 1.33
C ALA A 21 0.40 1.82 0.83
N THR A 22 1.06 2.71 0.09
CA THR A 22 2.17 2.32 -0.77
C THR A 22 3.50 2.91 -0.35
N ALA A 23 3.46 3.87 0.59
CA ALA A 23 4.60 4.47 1.29
C ALA A 23 5.52 3.43 1.95
N ILE A 24 4.98 2.25 2.20
CA ILE A 24 5.50 1.18 3.06
C ILE A 24 5.95 -0.03 2.22
N ALA A 25 5.52 -0.11 0.97
CA ALA A 25 5.24 -1.41 0.37
C ALA A 25 6.38 -2.05 -0.42
N LEU A 26 7.42 -1.34 -0.82
CA LEU A 26 8.32 -1.82 -1.87
C LEU A 26 9.69 -2.18 -1.33
N VAL A 27 9.86 -3.45 -0.98
CA VAL A 27 11.17 -3.91 -0.54
C VAL A 27 11.59 -5.17 -1.30
N PHE A 28 10.79 -6.22 -1.46
CA PHE A 28 11.40 -7.51 -1.80
C PHE A 28 10.45 -8.48 -2.52
N ALA A 29 10.88 -9.23 -3.55
CA ALA A 29 10.10 -10.27 -4.27
C ALA A 29 10.92 -11.43 -4.89
N LEU A 30 11.75 -12.16 -4.16
CA LEU A 30 12.31 -13.42 -4.68
C LEU A 30 11.68 -14.62 -3.97
N ALA A 31 10.45 -14.97 -4.35
CA ALA A 31 9.84 -16.23 -3.89
C ALA A 31 8.94 -16.91 -4.94
N PHE A 32 9.18 -16.68 -6.25
CA PHE A 32 8.42 -17.35 -7.31
C PHE A 32 9.33 -17.95 -8.39
N LEU A 33 10.06 -19.00 -8.00
CA LEU A 33 10.47 -20.09 -8.90
C LEU A 33 10.07 -21.44 -8.25
N GLY A 34 8.77 -21.65 -8.10
CA GLY A 34 8.20 -22.91 -7.66
C GLY A 34 6.72 -22.97 -8.04
N GLY A 35 6.38 -23.82 -9.01
CA GLY A 35 4.99 -24.05 -9.44
C GLY A 35 4.11 -24.63 -8.33
N PRO A 36 2.80 -24.83 -8.62
CA PRO A 36 1.81 -25.13 -7.59
C PRO A 36 2.07 -26.51 -6.99
N ARG A 37 2.10 -26.59 -5.66
CA ARG A 37 2.00 -27.89 -4.96
C ARG A 37 0.99 -27.85 -3.82
N SER A 38 0.08 -28.83 -3.96
CA SER A 38 -0.84 -29.48 -3.01
C SER A 38 -1.98 -28.67 -2.40
N ALA A 39 -3.18 -29.03 -2.89
CA ALA A 39 -4.41 -29.07 -2.14
C ALA A 39 -4.24 -29.80 -0.78
N GLY A 40 -4.90 -29.27 0.25
CA GLY A 40 -4.95 -29.90 1.57
C GLY A 40 -5.96 -29.23 2.51
N SER A 41 -6.99 -30.02 2.85
CA SER A 41 -7.93 -29.93 4.00
C SER A 41 -8.92 -28.76 4.11
N ALA A 42 -10.17 -29.16 4.37
CA ALA A 42 -11.33 -28.34 4.73
C ALA A 42 -11.07 -27.44 5.95
N PRO A 43 -11.81 -26.33 6.11
CA PRO A 43 -11.56 -25.35 7.17
C PRO A 43 -11.83 -25.96 8.54
N GLU A 44 -10.78 -26.05 9.33
CA GLU A 44 -10.85 -26.34 10.76
C GLU A 44 -11.55 -25.16 11.47
N ALA A 45 -12.43 -25.48 12.42
CA ALA A 45 -13.25 -24.49 13.13
C ALA A 45 -12.37 -23.43 13.79
N TRP A 46 -12.76 -22.16 13.63
CA TRP A 46 -12.08 -20.99 14.17
C TRP A 46 -11.94 -21.09 15.70
N HIS A 47 -10.71 -21.31 16.17
CA HIS A 47 -10.34 -21.28 17.58
C HIS A 47 -9.76 -19.91 17.95
N GLY A 48 -10.61 -18.88 18.01
CA GLY A 48 -10.22 -17.55 18.45
C GLY A 48 -9.15 -16.86 17.59
N PRO A 49 -8.71 -15.64 17.96
CA PRO A 49 -7.48 -15.10 17.37
C PRO A 49 -6.35 -16.09 17.68
N PRO A 50 -5.50 -16.45 16.70
CA PRO A 50 -4.30 -17.22 17.03
C PRO A 50 -3.58 -16.51 18.17
N GLU A 51 -3.11 -17.25 19.18
CA GLU A 51 -2.10 -16.72 20.10
C GLU A 51 -0.93 -16.27 19.22
N ILE A 52 -0.92 -14.98 18.90
CA ILE A 52 0.11 -14.35 18.09
C ILE A 52 1.40 -14.57 18.88
N ARG A 53 2.30 -15.40 18.37
CA ARG A 53 3.62 -15.61 18.97
C ARG A 53 4.32 -14.26 19.07
N ARG A 54 4.28 -13.67 20.26
CA ARG A 54 4.98 -12.44 20.65
C ARG A 54 6.44 -12.74 20.96
N ASP A 55 7.07 -13.65 20.22
CA ASP A 55 8.36 -14.18 20.67
C ASP A 55 9.43 -13.08 20.67
N PHE A 56 9.24 -11.97 19.91
CA PHE A 56 10.23 -10.91 19.75
C PHE A 56 9.66 -9.51 19.47
N PRO A 57 10.24 -8.42 20.00
CA PRO A 57 9.89 -7.05 19.61
C PRO A 57 10.33 -6.77 18.15
N PRO A 58 9.50 -6.09 17.33
CA PRO A 58 9.84 -5.75 15.93
C PRO A 58 11.09 -4.88 15.79
N GLU A 59 11.40 -4.09 16.82
CA GLU A 59 12.48 -3.09 16.88
C GLU A 59 13.89 -3.69 16.66
N ASP A 60 14.07 -4.98 16.95
CA ASP A 60 15.38 -5.65 16.87
C ASP A 60 15.63 -6.33 15.52
N MET A 61 14.63 -6.44 14.63
CA MET A 61 14.72 -7.36 13.49
C MET A 61 15.87 -7.02 12.52
N CYS A 62 16.14 -5.75 12.22
CA CYS A 62 17.23 -5.38 11.31
C CYS A 62 18.63 -5.72 11.88
N ASP A 63 18.77 -5.89 13.19
CA ASP A 63 20.04 -6.23 13.84
C ASP A 63 20.18 -7.73 14.10
N ARG A 64 19.17 -8.52 13.75
CA ARG A 64 19.22 -9.98 13.85
C ARG A 64 20.14 -10.55 12.80
N THR A 65 21.23 -11.12 13.26
CA THR A 65 22.24 -11.79 12.42
C THR A 65 22.19 -13.30 12.62
N GLU A 66 21.43 -13.76 13.60
CA GLU A 66 21.24 -15.17 13.95
C GLU A 66 20.25 -15.90 13.05
N LEU A 67 19.38 -15.19 12.33
CA LEU A 67 18.45 -15.79 11.39
C LEU A 67 19.18 -16.14 10.08
N PRO A 68 19.02 -17.37 9.55
CA PRO A 68 19.57 -17.72 8.25
C PRO A 68 19.06 -16.79 7.15
N VAL A 69 19.96 -16.20 6.36
CA VAL A 69 19.56 -15.48 5.15
C VAL A 69 19.29 -16.50 4.06
N LEU A 70 18.01 -16.68 3.74
CA LEU A 70 17.57 -17.58 2.65
C LEU A 70 17.64 -16.88 1.30
N LEU A 71 17.62 -15.55 1.33
CA LEU A 71 17.51 -14.73 0.15
C LEU A 71 18.23 -13.39 0.34
N GLU A 72 19.30 -13.20 -0.42
CA GLU A 72 19.98 -11.91 -0.54
C GLU A 72 19.34 -11.07 -1.64
N LEU A 73 19.07 -9.81 -1.33
CA LEU A 73 18.32 -8.90 -2.19
C LEU A 73 19.20 -7.77 -2.68
N ASP A 74 20.03 -8.15 -3.64
CA ASP A 74 20.88 -7.23 -4.36
C ASP A 74 20.10 -6.41 -5.40
N ARG A 75 20.82 -5.53 -6.09
CA ARG A 75 20.24 -4.62 -7.09
C ARG A 75 19.60 -5.40 -8.25
N ALA A 76 20.21 -6.49 -8.70
CA ALA A 76 19.71 -7.29 -9.82
C ALA A 76 18.43 -8.05 -9.45
N SER A 77 18.37 -8.54 -8.22
CA SER A 77 17.20 -9.16 -7.62
C SER A 77 16.04 -8.18 -7.60
N ILE A 78 16.24 -7.00 -7.02
CA ILE A 78 15.25 -5.93 -6.89
C ILE A 78 14.73 -5.46 -8.26
N ASP A 79 15.58 -5.38 -9.27
CA ASP A 79 15.19 -5.07 -10.64
C ASP A 79 14.38 -6.21 -11.31
N SER A 80 14.81 -7.47 -11.12
CA SER A 80 14.09 -8.66 -11.58
C SER A 80 12.67 -8.75 -11.00
N ILE A 81 12.56 -8.43 -9.71
CA ILE A 81 11.31 -8.31 -8.96
C ILE A 81 10.36 -7.33 -9.63
N GLY A 82 10.85 -6.10 -9.89
CA GLY A 82 10.05 -5.07 -10.54
C GLY A 82 9.53 -5.52 -11.89
N ARG A 83 10.40 -6.15 -12.69
CA ARG A 83 10.05 -6.64 -14.03
C ARG A 83 9.00 -7.72 -13.97
N ALA A 84 9.16 -8.69 -13.07
CA ALA A 84 8.19 -9.78 -12.92
C ALA A 84 6.79 -9.25 -12.58
N PHE A 85 6.73 -8.24 -11.71
CA PHE A 85 5.50 -7.58 -11.30
C PHE A 85 4.86 -6.80 -12.45
N SER A 86 5.64 -5.97 -13.14
CA SER A 86 5.15 -5.22 -14.29
C SER A 86 4.65 -6.16 -15.38
N HIS A 87 5.41 -7.20 -15.73
CA HIS A 87 4.98 -8.18 -16.73
C HIS A 87 3.72 -8.95 -16.33
N HIS A 88 3.58 -9.33 -15.05
CA HIS A 88 2.34 -9.95 -14.56
C HIS A 88 1.15 -9.00 -14.73
N ASN A 89 1.30 -7.76 -14.25
CA ASN A 89 0.25 -6.75 -14.31
C ASN A 89 -0.08 -6.35 -15.76
N GLU A 90 0.91 -6.25 -16.66
CA GLU A 90 0.70 -6.00 -18.09
C GLU A 90 -0.09 -7.13 -18.76
N ARG A 91 0.26 -8.40 -18.48
CA ARG A 91 -0.49 -9.56 -18.99
C ARG A 91 -1.92 -9.58 -18.46
N LEU A 92 -2.09 -9.28 -17.17
CA LEU A 92 -3.41 -9.19 -16.55
C LEU A 92 -4.24 -8.06 -17.16
N MET A 93 -3.63 -6.92 -17.46
CA MET A 93 -4.27 -5.78 -18.13
C MET A 93 -4.69 -6.16 -19.56
N ALA A 94 -3.84 -6.86 -20.31
CA ALA A 94 -4.19 -7.39 -21.63
C ALA A 94 -5.36 -8.39 -21.53
N ARG A 95 -5.34 -9.29 -20.54
CA ARG A 95 -6.44 -10.24 -20.28
C ARG A 95 -7.75 -9.51 -19.96
N ALA A 96 -7.72 -8.53 -19.06
CA ALA A 96 -8.89 -7.73 -18.71
C ALA A 96 -9.46 -6.98 -19.92
N THR A 97 -8.58 -6.45 -20.79
CA THR A 97 -8.98 -5.80 -22.04
C THR A 97 -9.70 -6.78 -22.96
N THR A 98 -9.14 -7.97 -23.19
CA THR A 98 -9.80 -9.00 -24.02
C THR A 98 -11.15 -9.44 -23.45
N LEU A 99 -11.26 -9.62 -22.12
CA LEU A 99 -12.53 -9.97 -21.47
C LEU A 99 -13.57 -8.86 -21.64
N LEU A 100 -13.16 -7.59 -21.49
CA LEU A 100 -14.04 -6.44 -21.69
C LEU A 100 -14.53 -6.35 -23.13
N GLU A 101 -13.64 -6.44 -24.11
CA GLU A 101 -13.99 -6.34 -25.54
C GLU A 101 -14.93 -7.46 -25.99
N ASN A 102 -14.79 -8.66 -25.42
CA ASN A 102 -15.66 -9.80 -25.70
C ASN A 102 -17.00 -9.77 -24.93
N GLY A 103 -17.23 -8.75 -24.12
CA GLY A 103 -18.47 -8.55 -23.39
C GLY A 103 -18.65 -9.44 -22.15
N HIS A 104 -17.55 -10.01 -21.62
CA HIS A 104 -17.58 -10.86 -20.41
C HIS A 104 -18.12 -10.11 -19.19
N PHE A 105 -17.88 -8.80 -19.12
CA PHE A 105 -18.36 -7.91 -18.05
C PHE A 105 -19.72 -7.23 -18.38
N GLY A 106 -20.39 -7.62 -19.47
CA GLY A 106 -21.55 -6.93 -20.04
C GLY A 106 -21.18 -6.11 -21.28
N ASP A 107 -22.00 -5.12 -21.66
CA ASP A 107 -21.72 -4.27 -22.83
C ASP A 107 -20.37 -3.55 -22.65
N PRO A 108 -19.37 -3.76 -23.54
CA PRO A 108 -18.03 -3.18 -23.43
C PRO A 108 -18.01 -1.65 -23.35
N LYS A 109 -19.05 -0.98 -23.87
CA LYS A 109 -19.18 0.48 -23.84
C LYS A 109 -19.89 1.00 -22.59
N SER A 110 -20.47 0.11 -21.80
CA SER A 110 -21.17 0.49 -20.58
C SER A 110 -20.18 0.88 -19.49
N LYS A 111 -20.55 1.91 -18.70
CA LYS A 111 -19.77 2.32 -17.52
C LYS A 111 -19.63 1.17 -16.50
N ASN A 112 -20.62 0.29 -16.42
CA ASN A 112 -20.60 -0.85 -15.51
C ASN A 112 -19.56 -1.89 -15.93
N ALA A 113 -19.54 -2.30 -17.21
CA ALA A 113 -18.54 -3.25 -17.69
C ALA A 113 -17.10 -2.73 -17.52
N ILE A 114 -16.90 -1.44 -17.79
CA ILE A 114 -15.61 -0.76 -17.56
C ILE A 114 -15.23 -0.79 -16.07
N LYS A 115 -16.18 -0.50 -15.17
CA LYS A 115 -15.96 -0.57 -13.70
C LYS A 115 -15.58 -2.00 -13.27
N THR A 116 -16.33 -3.00 -13.73
CA THR A 116 -16.08 -4.41 -13.41
C THR A 116 -14.74 -4.89 -13.98
N ALA A 117 -14.31 -4.41 -15.15
CA ALA A 117 -12.98 -4.69 -15.69
C ALA A 117 -11.86 -4.11 -14.81
N ARG A 118 -12.05 -2.92 -14.23
CA ARG A 118 -11.12 -2.35 -13.23
C ARG A 118 -11.09 -3.16 -11.96
N GLU A 119 -12.25 -3.50 -11.40
CA GLU A 119 -12.36 -4.34 -10.20
C GLU A 119 -11.68 -5.70 -10.42
N TYR A 120 -11.92 -6.33 -11.57
CA TYR A 120 -11.24 -7.56 -12.00
C TYR A 120 -9.72 -7.42 -11.97
N PHE A 121 -9.20 -6.32 -12.51
CA PHE A 121 -7.78 -6.02 -12.54
C PHE A 121 -7.22 -5.73 -11.14
N GLN A 122 -7.89 -4.91 -10.34
CA GLN A 122 -7.50 -4.56 -8.97
C GLN A 122 -7.33 -5.79 -8.09
N ILE A 123 -8.33 -6.69 -8.07
CA ILE A 123 -8.31 -7.93 -7.28
C ILE A 123 -7.09 -8.79 -7.65
N ARG A 124 -6.73 -8.88 -8.93
CA ARG A 124 -5.70 -9.82 -9.41
C ARG A 124 -4.31 -9.21 -9.55
N SER A 125 -4.22 -7.89 -9.46
CA SER A 125 -2.96 -7.18 -9.59
C SER A 125 -1.99 -7.52 -8.47
N TRP A 126 -0.70 -7.48 -8.79
CA TRP A 126 0.37 -7.58 -7.82
C TRP A 126 0.79 -6.17 -7.40
N SER A 127 0.62 -5.94 -6.10
CA SER A 127 1.13 -4.76 -5.40
C SER A 127 2.21 -5.20 -4.42
N ALA A 128 3.02 -4.24 -4.00
CA ALA A 128 4.18 -4.54 -3.21
C ALA A 128 3.85 -4.99 -1.76
N MET A 129 2.68 -4.60 -1.24
CA MET A 129 2.18 -5.04 0.07
C MET A 129 1.96 -6.56 0.13
N TYR A 130 1.40 -7.15 -0.93
CA TYR A 130 1.23 -8.61 -1.01
C TYR A 130 2.56 -9.33 -1.06
N THR A 131 3.59 -8.68 -1.58
CA THR A 131 4.92 -9.26 -1.66
C THR A 131 5.61 -9.33 -0.31
N ILE A 132 5.55 -8.25 0.47
CA ILE A 132 6.06 -8.26 1.84
C ILE A 132 5.37 -9.40 2.59
N SER A 133 4.05 -9.51 2.46
CA SER A 133 3.29 -10.60 3.06
C SER A 133 3.73 -11.99 2.60
N ASN A 134 4.03 -12.20 1.31
CA ASN A 134 4.54 -13.49 0.84
C ASN A 134 5.93 -13.81 1.40
N LEU A 135 6.78 -12.80 1.60
CA LEU A 135 8.13 -13.01 2.15
C LEU A 135 8.12 -13.21 3.64
N THR A 136 7.16 -12.65 4.36
CA THR A 136 6.98 -12.97 5.77
C THR A 136 6.62 -14.43 6.01
N ASP A 137 6.14 -15.14 4.99
CA ASP A 137 5.86 -16.58 5.06
C ASP A 137 7.11 -17.45 4.83
N LEU A 138 8.29 -16.87 4.57
CA LEU A 138 9.56 -17.61 4.54
C LEU A 138 9.80 -18.22 5.92
N ARG A 139 9.74 -19.55 6.00
CA ARG A 139 9.99 -20.31 7.22
C ARG A 139 11.45 -20.74 7.30
N GLY A 140 12.04 -20.59 8.48
CA GLY A 140 13.42 -20.93 8.80
C GLY A 140 14.44 -19.86 8.41
N GLY A 141 14.02 -18.63 8.10
CA GLY A 141 14.96 -17.57 7.75
C GLY A 141 14.35 -16.35 7.08
N VAL A 142 15.22 -15.50 6.54
CA VAL A 142 14.87 -14.15 6.10
C VAL A 142 15.36 -13.84 4.69
N ALA A 143 14.65 -12.90 4.09
CA ALA A 143 15.10 -12.09 2.98
C ALA A 143 15.82 -10.85 3.52
N ARG A 144 17.05 -10.57 3.06
CA ARG A 144 17.89 -9.46 3.57
C ARG A 144 18.44 -8.63 2.42
N MET A 145 18.60 -7.34 2.68
CA MET A 145 19.39 -6.41 1.88
C MET A 145 20.22 -5.54 2.82
N GLU A 146 21.47 -5.30 2.43
CA GLU A 146 22.36 -4.35 3.06
C GLU A 146 23.02 -3.45 2.01
N GLY A 147 23.11 -2.17 2.32
CA GLY A 147 23.67 -1.15 1.45
C GLY A 147 22.59 -0.23 0.86
N SER A 148 22.94 1.04 0.74
CA SER A 148 22.11 2.04 0.08
C SER A 148 22.09 1.86 -1.44
N GLY A 149 20.98 2.23 -2.07
CA GLY A 149 20.88 2.37 -3.53
C GLY A 149 20.49 1.10 -4.29
N HIS A 150 20.26 -0.02 -3.59
CA HIS A 150 19.71 -1.24 -4.18
C HIS A 150 18.33 -1.03 -4.82
N PHE A 151 17.54 -0.10 -4.29
CA PHE A 151 16.21 0.29 -4.79
C PHE A 151 16.21 1.23 -6.00
N LEU A 152 17.36 1.78 -6.41
CA LEU A 152 17.42 2.75 -7.51
C LEU A 152 16.76 2.26 -8.80
N PRO A 153 16.95 1.01 -9.27
CA PRO A 153 16.28 0.53 -10.48
C PRO A 153 14.75 0.60 -10.39
N LEU A 154 14.18 0.34 -9.21
CA LEU A 154 12.73 0.42 -9.03
C LEU A 154 12.23 1.86 -9.09
N ILE A 155 12.98 2.79 -8.51
CA ILE A 155 12.64 4.21 -8.52
C ILE A 155 12.76 4.79 -9.94
N GLU A 156 13.75 4.34 -10.69
CA GLU A 156 14.07 4.85 -12.03
C GLU A 156 13.21 4.24 -13.15
N SER A 157 12.59 3.07 -12.93
CA SER A 157 11.94 2.33 -14.02
C SER A 157 10.44 2.14 -13.83
N TYR A 158 9.88 2.52 -12.69
CA TYR A 158 8.48 2.25 -12.36
C TYR A 158 7.78 3.48 -11.79
N TYR A 159 6.56 3.68 -12.24
CA TYR A 159 5.83 4.91 -12.01
C TYR A 159 5.09 4.87 -10.67
N HIS A 160 5.79 5.16 -9.57
CA HIS A 160 5.19 5.06 -8.24
C HIS A 160 5.74 6.05 -7.22
N ALA A 161 4.93 7.06 -6.88
CA ALA A 161 5.24 8.13 -5.93
C ALA A 161 5.82 7.67 -4.59
N ALA A 162 5.34 6.52 -4.14
CA ALA A 162 5.60 6.00 -2.82
C ALA A 162 6.91 5.18 -2.72
N MET A 163 7.61 4.99 -3.84
CA MET A 163 8.93 4.33 -3.86
C MET A 163 10.06 5.23 -3.38
N TYR A 164 9.82 6.52 -3.23
CA TYR A 164 10.92 7.44 -3.04
C TYR A 164 11.68 7.30 -1.70
N PRO A 165 11.00 7.09 -0.55
CA PRO A 165 11.72 6.82 0.71
C PRO A 165 12.69 5.64 0.61
N LEU A 166 12.46 4.70 -0.32
CA LEU A 166 13.29 3.53 -0.54
C LEU A 166 14.71 3.84 -1.01
N ARG A 167 14.93 5.02 -1.63
CA ARG A 167 16.28 5.48 -2.01
C ARG A 167 17.21 5.52 -0.80
N HIS A 168 16.64 5.79 0.37
CA HIS A 168 17.37 5.95 1.62
C HIS A 168 17.40 4.66 2.45
N VAL A 169 16.75 3.58 2.02
CA VAL A 169 16.83 2.30 2.73
C VAL A 169 18.24 1.73 2.56
N ASP A 170 18.89 1.48 3.69
CA ASP A 170 20.25 0.97 3.80
C ASP A 170 20.26 -0.47 4.32
N VAL A 171 19.30 -0.83 5.15
CA VAL A 171 19.08 -2.22 5.56
C VAL A 171 17.61 -2.53 5.42
N ALA A 172 17.32 -3.72 4.93
CA ALA A 172 15.97 -4.24 4.97
C ALA A 172 15.97 -5.74 5.21
N GLN A 173 15.02 -6.19 6.02
CA GLN A 173 14.87 -7.60 6.38
C GLN A 173 13.40 -7.98 6.51
N VAL A 174 13.00 -9.09 5.88
CA VAL A 174 11.61 -9.59 5.91
C VAL A 174 11.62 -11.12 6.02
N GLY A 175 10.77 -11.67 6.88
CA GLY A 175 10.68 -13.10 7.14
C GLY A 175 10.03 -13.37 8.48
N GLU A 176 9.65 -14.62 8.75
CA GLU A 176 9.14 -15.04 10.07
C GLU A 176 7.98 -14.14 10.60
N GLY A 177 7.07 -13.70 9.73
CA GLY A 177 5.94 -12.83 10.12
C GLY A 177 6.31 -11.37 10.40
N THR A 178 7.52 -10.91 10.06
CA THR A 178 8.04 -9.59 10.43
C THR A 178 8.73 -8.87 9.28
N PHE A 179 8.75 -7.53 9.35
CA PHE A 179 9.52 -6.68 8.44
C PHE A 179 10.29 -5.61 9.23
N CYS A 180 11.43 -5.21 8.67
CA CYS A 180 12.22 -4.09 9.17
C CYS A 180 12.94 -3.39 8.03
N LEU A 181 12.87 -2.06 8.01
CA LEU A 181 13.61 -1.16 7.14
C LEU A 181 14.40 -0.18 7.99
N ARG A 182 15.66 0.06 7.60
CA ARG A 182 16.51 1.09 8.18
C ARG A 182 16.84 2.12 7.11
N TYR A 183 16.45 3.36 7.36
CA TYR A 183 16.75 4.49 6.49
C TYR A 183 18.03 5.19 6.95
N LYS A 184 18.94 5.40 6.01
CA LYS A 184 20.10 6.29 6.16
C LYS A 184 19.69 7.71 5.79
N ILE A 185 19.04 8.39 6.73
CA ILE A 185 18.49 9.73 6.54
C ILE A 185 19.63 10.76 6.51
N PRO A 186 19.86 11.48 5.40
CA PRO A 186 20.92 12.49 5.34
C PRO A 186 20.63 13.66 6.31
N PRO A 187 21.66 14.29 6.92
CA PRO A 187 21.47 15.40 7.85
C PRO A 187 20.75 16.61 7.23
N GLN A 188 21.00 16.84 5.94
CA GLN A 188 20.37 17.86 5.12
C GLN A 188 19.90 17.18 3.85
N TYR A 189 18.58 17.13 3.67
CA TYR A 189 17.95 16.58 2.49
C TYR A 189 16.71 17.40 2.18
N ASP A 190 16.58 17.83 0.94
CA ASP A 190 15.38 18.49 0.42
C ASP A 190 15.41 18.31 -1.09
N GLU A 191 14.52 17.47 -1.58
CA GLU A 191 14.40 17.16 -2.99
C GLU A 191 12.92 17.22 -3.36
N THR A 192 12.63 17.96 -4.43
CA THR A 192 11.30 17.95 -5.03
C THR A 192 11.40 17.20 -6.35
N PHE A 193 10.66 16.11 -6.46
CA PHE A 193 10.54 15.37 -7.70
C PHE A 193 9.15 15.55 -8.29
N THR A 194 9.07 15.35 -9.60
CA THR A 194 7.82 15.44 -10.31
C THR A 194 7.40 14.03 -10.67
N LEU A 195 6.26 13.60 -10.15
CA LEU A 195 5.55 12.44 -10.64
C LEU A 195 4.41 12.94 -11.53
N GLY A 196 4.72 13.08 -12.82
CA GLY A 196 3.78 13.55 -13.82
C GLY A 196 3.67 15.06 -13.79
N GLU A 197 2.54 15.59 -13.35
CA GLU A 197 2.39 17.01 -12.97
C GLU A 197 2.42 17.24 -11.45
N GLN A 198 2.43 16.17 -10.63
CA GLN A 198 2.44 16.29 -9.18
C GLN A 198 3.87 16.47 -8.68
N LYS A 199 4.11 17.58 -7.98
CA LYS A 199 5.35 17.78 -7.24
C LYS A 199 5.23 17.11 -5.89
N ILE A 200 6.17 16.23 -5.59
CA ILE A 200 6.29 15.58 -4.29
C ILE A 200 7.61 16.06 -3.72
N ARG A 201 7.54 16.68 -2.55
CA ARG A 201 8.71 17.13 -1.82
C ARG A 201 9.03 16.14 -0.73
N VAL A 202 10.29 15.74 -0.67
CA VAL A 202 10.81 14.90 0.40
C VAL A 202 12.01 15.59 1.02
N HIS A 203 12.00 15.74 2.33
CA HIS A 203 13.05 16.45 3.04
C HIS A 203 13.34 15.79 4.39
N ALA A 204 14.57 15.95 4.88
CA ALA A 204 14.94 15.51 6.22
C ALA A 204 14.66 16.62 7.22
N LEU A 205 14.04 16.29 8.35
CA LEU A 205 13.80 17.25 9.43
C LEU A 205 13.99 16.60 10.80
N ASP A 206 14.36 17.42 11.78
CA ASP A 206 14.30 17.04 13.19
C ASP A 206 12.93 17.42 13.75
N THR A 207 12.19 16.44 14.26
CA THR A 207 10.88 16.63 14.91
C THR A 207 10.85 15.95 16.26
N LYS A 208 9.77 16.15 17.00
CA LYS A 208 9.39 15.25 18.08
C LYS A 208 8.48 14.16 17.52
N ASN A 209 8.73 12.91 17.91
CA ASN A 209 7.80 11.81 17.67
C ASN A 209 6.58 11.95 18.63
N HIS A 210 5.66 10.99 18.54
CA HIS A 210 4.47 10.93 19.41
C HIS A 210 4.84 10.98 20.91
N ASP A 211 5.93 10.33 21.33
CA ASP A 211 6.39 10.30 22.73
C ASP A 211 7.18 11.56 23.15
N GLY A 212 7.25 12.58 22.30
CA GLY A 212 7.97 13.83 22.56
C GLY A 212 9.49 13.73 22.41
N LYS A 213 10.02 12.58 22.01
CA LYS A 213 11.46 12.34 21.76
C LYS A 213 11.87 13.02 20.47
N LYS A 214 13.03 13.71 20.49
CA LYS A 214 13.61 14.27 19.26
C LYS A 214 14.11 13.14 18.37
N VAL A 215 13.62 13.12 17.14
CA VAL A 215 13.97 12.15 16.11
C VAL A 215 14.21 12.87 14.79
N ARG A 216 15.09 12.31 13.96
CA ARG A 216 15.25 12.74 12.57
C ARG A 216 14.37 11.85 11.69
N VAL A 217 13.57 12.47 10.84
CA VAL A 217 12.65 11.79 9.93
C VAL A 217 12.89 12.23 8.49
N LEU A 218 12.57 11.35 7.55
CA LEU A 218 12.24 11.75 6.18
C LEU A 218 10.77 12.16 6.19
N ASP A 219 10.50 13.38 5.81
CA ASP A 219 9.16 13.92 5.63
C ASP A 219 8.82 13.93 4.14
N ARG A 220 7.70 13.32 3.78
CA ARG A 220 7.14 13.33 2.45
C ARG A 220 5.82 14.06 2.46
N GLU A 221 5.79 15.18 1.74
CA GLU A 221 4.61 15.99 1.51
C GLU A 221 3.67 15.29 0.50
N TRP A 222 2.38 15.18 0.84
CA TRP A 222 1.36 14.55 0.01
C TRP A 222 0.08 15.40 -0.04
N ALA A 223 -0.39 15.71 -1.26
CA ALA A 223 -1.68 16.37 -1.42
C ALA A 223 -2.83 15.39 -1.12
N THR A 224 -3.78 15.80 -0.28
CA THR A 224 -5.01 15.03 0.00
C THR A 224 -6.10 15.35 -1.02
N GLY A 225 -7.08 14.45 -1.15
CA GLY A 225 -8.22 14.59 -2.06
C GLY A 225 -9.07 15.84 -1.82
N ASP A 226 -9.03 16.38 -0.60
CA ASP A 226 -9.76 17.58 -0.19
C ASP A 226 -8.95 18.88 -0.39
N GLY A 227 -7.80 18.79 -1.08
CA GLY A 227 -6.90 19.93 -1.31
C GLY A 227 -6.05 20.32 -0.10
N GLY A 228 -5.97 19.45 0.92
CA GLY A 228 -5.08 19.59 2.07
C GLY A 228 -3.70 19.00 1.82
N LEU A 229 -2.80 19.19 2.79
CA LEU A 229 -1.49 18.56 2.82
C LEU A 229 -1.45 17.54 3.97
N LEU A 230 -0.98 16.34 3.67
CA LEU A 230 -0.68 15.29 4.61
C LEU A 230 0.80 14.96 4.49
N GLU A 231 1.47 14.86 5.63
CA GLU A 231 2.91 14.61 5.68
C GLU A 231 3.16 13.22 6.27
N LEU A 232 3.95 12.42 5.56
CA LEU A 232 4.35 11.09 6.01
C LEU A 232 5.76 11.18 6.55
N LEU A 233 5.92 10.87 7.84
CA LEU A 233 7.18 10.96 8.55
C LEU A 233 7.75 9.56 8.78
N TYR A 234 8.89 9.26 8.16
CA TYR A 234 9.61 8.00 8.31
C TYR A 234 10.81 8.22 9.22
N GLU A 235 10.81 7.57 10.39
CA GLU A 235 11.99 7.51 11.25
C GLU A 235 13.10 6.64 10.63
N SER A 236 14.29 6.67 11.23
CA SER A 236 15.42 5.87 10.75
C SER A 236 15.17 4.37 10.80
N GLY A 237 14.28 3.89 11.68
CA GLY A 237 13.85 2.50 11.72
C GLY A 237 12.36 2.44 11.49
N TYR A 238 11.91 1.56 10.59
CA TYR A 238 10.50 1.30 10.31
C TYR A 238 10.26 -0.20 10.36
N THR A 239 9.48 -0.65 11.33
CA THR A 239 9.34 -2.08 11.64
C THR A 239 7.90 -2.45 11.92
N GLY A 240 7.62 -3.74 11.87
CA GLY A 240 6.33 -4.26 12.27
C GLY A 240 6.18 -5.74 11.97
N ARG A 241 4.96 -6.23 12.19
CA ARG A 241 4.55 -7.59 11.91
C ARG A 241 3.61 -7.62 10.73
N VAL A 242 3.57 -8.76 10.05
CA VAL A 242 2.61 -9.04 8.97
C VAL A 242 1.90 -10.34 9.27
N HIS A 243 0.58 -10.32 9.15
CA HIS A 243 -0.25 -11.51 9.21
C HIS A 243 -1.12 -11.57 7.97
N ARG A 244 -1.16 -12.74 7.33
CA ARG A 244 -2.05 -13.02 6.21
C ARG A 244 -2.94 -14.18 6.55
N GLU A 245 -4.21 -14.03 6.23
CA GLU A 245 -5.22 -15.04 6.47
C GLU A 245 -6.33 -14.97 5.43
N ARG A 246 -7.03 -16.09 5.28
CA ARG A 246 -8.27 -16.13 4.53
C ARG A 246 -9.44 -16.14 5.49
N ILE A 247 -10.37 -15.22 5.32
CA ILE A 247 -11.55 -15.09 6.17
C ILE A 247 -12.82 -15.23 5.36
N MET A 248 -13.87 -15.77 5.99
CA MET A 248 -15.24 -15.64 5.50
C MET A 248 -15.88 -14.43 6.16
N ASP A 249 -16.29 -13.43 5.38
CA ASP A 249 -16.97 -12.23 5.87
C ASP A 249 -18.23 -11.98 5.05
N ARG A 250 -19.40 -12.04 5.71
CA ARG A 250 -20.71 -11.80 5.08
C ARG A 250 -21.00 -12.66 3.83
N GLY A 251 -20.46 -13.87 3.80
CA GLY A 251 -20.62 -14.82 2.69
C GLY A 251 -19.49 -14.78 1.65
N ASP A 252 -18.61 -13.78 1.70
CA ASP A 252 -17.47 -13.66 0.78
C ASP A 252 -16.20 -14.26 1.41
N LEU A 253 -15.41 -14.98 0.60
CA LEU A 253 -14.05 -15.38 0.96
C LEU A 253 -13.07 -14.27 0.61
N LEU A 254 -12.33 -13.77 1.61
CA LEU A 254 -11.37 -12.67 1.46
C LEU A 254 -9.96 -13.10 1.83
N ASP A 255 -8.98 -12.55 1.12
CA ASP A 255 -7.55 -12.60 1.46
C ASP A 255 -7.20 -11.31 2.21
N LEU A 256 -7.03 -11.41 3.52
CA LEU A 256 -6.75 -10.28 4.41
C LEU A 256 -5.26 -10.28 4.76
N VAL A 257 -4.58 -9.15 4.53
CA VAL A 257 -3.21 -8.91 4.97
C VAL A 257 -3.22 -7.75 5.95
N THR A 258 -2.74 -7.99 7.16
CA THR A 258 -2.66 -7.01 8.25
C THR A 258 -1.20 -6.75 8.59
N PHE A 259 -0.79 -5.49 8.56
CA PHE A 259 0.46 -5.01 9.11
C PHE A 259 0.14 -4.37 10.47
N TYR A 260 0.83 -4.76 11.53
CA TYR A 260 0.51 -4.35 12.89
C TYR A 260 1.77 -4.28 13.76
N ASP A 261 1.63 -3.72 14.96
CA ASP A 261 2.77 -3.34 15.82
C ASP A 261 3.76 -2.47 15.04
N ILE A 262 3.22 -1.54 14.24
CA ILE A 262 4.04 -0.69 13.38
C ILE A 262 4.75 0.36 14.22
N GLU A 263 6.05 0.51 13.99
CA GLU A 263 6.92 1.51 14.59
C GLU A 263 7.63 2.33 13.51
N GLY A 264 7.87 3.60 13.78
CA GLY A 264 8.70 4.46 12.94
C GLY A 264 8.04 5.08 11.72
N LEU A 265 6.72 4.98 11.61
CA LEU A 265 5.93 5.71 10.61
C LEU A 265 4.82 6.53 11.29
N TYR A 266 4.79 7.81 10.97
CA TYR A 266 3.82 8.76 11.51
C TYR A 266 3.18 9.57 10.40
N VAL A 267 2.00 10.10 10.69
CA VAL A 267 1.29 11.02 9.82
C VAL A 267 1.14 12.35 10.53
N ARG A 268 1.56 13.44 9.88
CA ARG A 268 1.35 14.79 10.37
C ARG A 268 0.17 15.44 9.64
N LYS A 269 -0.93 15.64 10.38
CA LYS A 269 -2.14 16.36 9.98
C LYS A 269 -2.88 16.84 11.24
N HIS A 270 -2.89 18.15 11.48
CA HIS A 270 -3.43 18.75 12.72
C HIS A 270 -2.85 18.15 14.03
N GLY A 271 -1.62 17.65 13.97
CA GLY A 271 -0.99 16.84 15.01
C GLY A 271 -0.08 15.78 14.37
N THR A 272 0.72 15.08 15.17
CA THR A 272 1.53 13.94 14.71
C THR A 272 0.92 12.66 15.27
N HIS A 273 0.47 11.79 14.37
CA HIS A 273 -0.28 10.58 14.70
C HIS A 273 0.56 9.36 14.37
N ARG A 274 0.67 8.43 15.32
CA ARG A 274 1.37 7.16 15.10
C ARG A 274 0.48 6.20 14.32
N LEU A 275 0.99 5.67 13.20
CA LEU A 275 0.34 4.56 12.50
C LEU A 275 0.68 3.26 13.23
N SER A 276 -0.30 2.60 13.84
CA SER A 276 -0.05 1.36 14.59
C SER A 276 -0.39 0.09 13.80
N ALA A 277 -1.34 0.18 12.88
CA ALA A 277 -1.69 -0.91 11.98
C ALA A 277 -2.24 -0.40 10.66
N MET A 278 -2.20 -1.26 9.65
CA MET A 278 -2.94 -1.10 8.41
C MET A 278 -3.37 -2.47 7.91
N ALA A 279 -4.47 -2.52 7.17
CA ALA A 279 -4.96 -3.75 6.60
C ALA A 279 -5.37 -3.52 5.14
N ILE A 280 -5.17 -4.56 4.33
CA ILE A 280 -5.65 -4.62 2.95
C ILE A 280 -6.40 -5.93 2.76
N TRP A 281 -7.49 -5.91 1.99
CA TRP A 281 -8.30 -7.08 1.71
C TRP A 281 -8.75 -7.10 0.25
N ARG A 282 -8.97 -8.30 -0.27
CA ARG A 282 -9.61 -8.53 -1.57
C ARG A 282 -10.37 -9.85 -1.59
N ASN A 283 -11.36 -10.02 -2.46
CA ASN A 283 -11.94 -11.33 -2.72
C ASN A 283 -10.87 -12.34 -3.15
N VAL A 284 -11.02 -13.58 -2.69
CA VAL A 284 -10.36 -14.73 -3.29
C VAL A 284 -11.20 -15.20 -4.48
N VAL A 285 -10.58 -15.25 -5.65
CA VAL A 285 -11.25 -15.60 -6.92
C VAL A 285 -10.37 -16.58 -7.70
N GLU A 286 -11.00 -17.53 -8.39
CA GLU A 286 -10.30 -18.48 -9.27
C GLU A 286 -10.49 -18.11 -10.74
N GLY A 287 -9.44 -18.29 -11.55
CA GLY A 287 -9.47 -18.00 -12.99
C GLY A 287 -10.00 -16.58 -13.29
N ASP A 288 -10.93 -16.50 -14.25
CA ASP A 288 -11.56 -15.25 -14.69
C ASP A 288 -12.95 -15.00 -14.05
N GLU A 289 -13.25 -15.65 -12.93
CA GLU A 289 -14.53 -15.45 -12.22
C GLU A 289 -14.68 -14.02 -11.70
N ILE A 290 -15.90 -13.49 -11.80
CA ILE A 290 -16.25 -12.18 -11.28
C ILE A 290 -17.05 -12.41 -10.01
N PRO A 291 -16.61 -11.90 -8.84
CA PRO A 291 -17.40 -12.04 -7.63
C PRO A 291 -18.70 -11.26 -7.79
N GLU A 292 -19.82 -11.85 -7.32
CA GLU A 292 -21.14 -11.20 -7.34
C GLU A 292 -21.10 -9.86 -6.58
N HIS A 293 -20.33 -9.82 -5.49
CA HIS A 293 -20.06 -8.63 -4.70
C HIS A 293 -18.54 -8.42 -4.59
N THR A 294 -18.04 -7.43 -5.32
CA THR A 294 -16.62 -7.07 -5.21
C THR A 294 -16.33 -6.43 -3.85
N ARG A 295 -15.41 -7.05 -3.13
CA ARG A 295 -14.81 -6.67 -1.85
C ARG A 295 -13.33 -6.46 -2.09
N ILE A 296 -12.89 -5.22 -2.05
CA ILE A 296 -11.47 -4.85 -2.11
C ILE A 296 -11.27 -3.56 -1.37
N GLY A 297 -10.21 -3.43 -0.61
CA GLY A 297 -9.98 -2.17 0.08
C GLY A 297 -8.81 -2.21 1.03
N SER A 298 -8.64 -1.08 1.69
CA SER A 298 -7.56 -0.88 2.62
C SER A 298 -7.89 0.17 3.66
N THR A 299 -7.28 0.04 4.83
CA THR A 299 -7.52 0.92 5.97
C THR A 299 -6.27 1.06 6.83
N ALA A 300 -6.13 2.20 7.51
CA ALA A 300 -5.07 2.49 8.46
C ALA A 300 -5.66 2.80 9.83
N TYR A 301 -4.96 2.32 10.86
CA TYR A 301 -5.35 2.45 12.24
C TYR A 301 -4.36 3.33 13.00
N PHE A 302 -4.93 4.32 13.67
CA PHE A 302 -4.25 5.30 14.50
C PHE A 302 -4.95 5.32 15.87
N PRO A 303 -4.44 4.61 16.88
CA PRO A 303 -5.12 4.44 18.17
C PRO A 303 -5.25 5.74 18.96
N GLU A 304 -4.35 6.70 18.74
CA GLU A 304 -4.21 7.92 19.56
C GLU A 304 -4.43 9.17 18.70
N ILE A 305 -5.45 9.17 17.84
CA ILE A 305 -5.92 10.42 17.22
C ILE A 305 -6.64 11.23 18.30
N ASP A 306 -5.88 12.03 19.03
CA ASP A 306 -6.41 12.98 20.00
C ASP A 306 -6.55 14.34 19.32
N ILE A 307 -7.79 14.69 18.99
CA ILE A 307 -8.12 15.99 18.41
C ILE A 307 -9.12 16.67 19.34
N ASP A 308 -8.59 17.52 20.21
CA ASP A 308 -9.38 18.35 21.10
C ASP A 308 -9.98 19.52 20.33
N LEU A 309 -11.19 19.32 19.80
CA LEU A 309 -11.96 20.37 19.13
C LEU A 309 -13.06 20.92 20.03
N PRO A 310 -13.17 22.25 20.15
CA PRO A 310 -14.39 22.90 20.60
C PRO A 310 -15.59 22.41 19.78
N TRP A 311 -16.72 22.12 20.46
CA TRP A 311 -17.96 21.56 19.89
C TRP A 311 -18.58 22.32 18.70
N PHE A 312 -18.12 23.54 18.42
CA PHE A 312 -18.60 24.38 17.32
C PHE A 312 -17.71 24.33 16.07
N LEU A 313 -16.57 23.63 16.11
CA LEU A 313 -15.70 23.46 14.95
C LEU A 313 -16.11 22.21 14.16
N PRO A 314 -16.12 22.29 12.81
CA PRO A 314 -16.40 21.14 11.97
C PRO A 314 -15.35 20.05 12.21
N ASP A 315 -15.78 18.79 12.07
CA ASP A 315 -14.90 17.61 12.04
C ASP A 315 -13.62 17.96 11.25
N LEU A 316 -12.45 17.84 11.86
CA LEU A 316 -11.16 18.29 11.29
C LEU A 316 -10.71 17.45 10.08
N GLY A 317 -11.63 16.70 9.47
CA GLY A 317 -11.43 16.00 8.22
C GLY A 317 -10.39 14.90 8.38
N LEU A 318 -10.41 14.14 9.48
CA LEU A 318 -9.48 13.03 9.73
C LEU A 318 -9.98 11.70 9.16
N SER A 319 -11.21 11.66 8.64
CA SER A 319 -11.77 10.48 8.00
C SER A 319 -10.92 9.99 6.82
N ASP A 320 -10.16 10.89 6.18
CA ASP A 320 -9.24 10.56 5.09
C ASP A 320 -7.96 9.83 5.56
N LEU A 321 -7.68 9.80 6.87
CA LEU A 321 -6.57 9.03 7.43
C LEU A 321 -6.87 7.54 7.46
N ARG A 322 -8.13 7.18 7.73
CA ARG A 322 -8.52 5.79 8.04
C ARG A 322 -8.79 4.96 6.79
N ASP A 323 -9.39 5.56 5.76
CA ASP A 323 -9.63 4.88 4.50
C ASP A 323 -8.72 5.48 3.42
N PHE A 324 -7.86 4.64 2.86
CA PHE A 324 -6.98 5.01 1.77
C PHE A 324 -7.22 4.09 0.58
N ALA A 325 -6.92 4.58 -0.62
CA ALA A 325 -7.08 3.82 -1.85
C ALA A 325 -6.14 2.61 -1.88
N TYR A 326 -6.67 1.52 -2.42
CA TYR A 326 -6.00 0.22 -2.43
C TYR A 326 -4.60 0.30 -3.06
N PRO A 327 -3.59 -0.46 -2.57
CA PRO A 327 -2.24 -0.42 -3.11
C PRO A 327 -2.22 -0.51 -4.65
N LEU A 328 -1.52 0.44 -5.28
CA LEU A 328 -1.42 0.49 -6.73
C LEU A 328 -0.62 -0.71 -7.27
N PRO A 329 -0.93 -1.13 -8.51
CA PRO A 329 -0.16 -2.16 -9.19
C PRO A 329 1.19 -1.59 -9.59
N LEU A 330 2.23 -2.43 -9.58
CA LEU A 330 3.51 -2.03 -10.14
C LEU A 330 3.47 -2.13 -11.67
N LEU A 331 3.69 -1.02 -12.37
CA LEU A 331 3.77 -0.92 -13.82
C LEU A 331 5.00 -0.11 -14.23
N SER A 332 5.64 -0.52 -15.33
CA SER A 332 6.83 0.12 -15.88
C SER A 332 6.53 1.53 -16.38
N GLU A 333 7.50 2.44 -16.24
CA GLU A 333 7.41 3.80 -16.78
C GLU A 333 7.25 3.79 -18.31
N GLU A 334 7.94 2.89 -19.01
CA GLU A 334 7.81 2.70 -20.46
C GLU A 334 6.35 2.48 -20.89
N LEU A 335 5.56 1.77 -20.09
CA LEU A 335 4.14 1.55 -20.40
C LEU A 335 3.35 2.86 -20.39
N PHE A 336 3.59 3.74 -19.40
CA PHE A 336 2.95 5.05 -19.32
C PHE A 336 3.43 5.98 -20.45
N GLU A 337 4.73 6.04 -20.71
CA GLU A 337 5.32 6.88 -21.77
C GLU A 337 4.87 6.45 -23.17
N SER A 338 4.67 5.15 -23.39
CA SER A 338 4.21 4.63 -24.68
C SER A 338 2.76 4.98 -25.00
N GLY A 339 1.98 5.47 -24.02
CA GLY A 339 0.55 5.77 -24.18
C GLY A 339 -0.32 4.53 -24.43
N LYS A 340 0.19 3.33 -24.16
CA LYS A 340 -0.50 2.05 -24.42
C LYS A 340 -1.45 1.64 -23.30
N ILE A 341 -1.61 2.45 -22.26
CA ILE A 341 -2.53 2.14 -21.17
C ILE A 341 -3.98 2.25 -21.69
N PRO A 342 -4.79 1.19 -21.56
CA PRO A 342 -6.17 1.24 -22.00
C PRO A 342 -6.97 2.30 -21.25
N ALA A 343 -7.75 3.10 -21.97
CA ALA A 343 -8.59 4.15 -21.39
C ALA A 343 -9.58 3.62 -20.34
N TRP A 344 -9.99 2.35 -20.45
CA TRP A 344 -10.87 1.72 -19.46
C TRP A 344 -10.22 1.63 -18.08
N LEU A 345 -8.89 1.54 -17.98
CA LEU A 345 -8.17 1.45 -16.70
C LEU A 345 -8.24 2.77 -15.91
N GLY A 346 -8.54 3.89 -16.60
CA GLY A 346 -8.60 5.21 -15.99
C GLY A 346 -7.24 5.68 -15.48
N ALA A 347 -6.13 5.13 -15.99
CA ALA A 347 -4.81 5.62 -15.64
C ALA A 347 -4.47 6.87 -16.48
N ASP A 348 -4.04 7.94 -15.84
CA ASP A 348 -3.48 9.09 -16.56
C ASP A 348 -1.98 8.90 -16.83
N ALA A 349 -1.40 9.81 -17.62
CA ALA A 349 0.05 9.86 -17.86
C ALA A 349 0.86 10.13 -16.58
N MET A 350 0.18 10.39 -15.47
CA MET A 350 0.72 10.65 -14.15
C MET A 350 0.57 9.47 -13.19
N GLY A 351 0.30 8.26 -13.70
CA GLY A 351 0.17 7.05 -12.89
C GLY A 351 -0.94 7.08 -11.85
N ARG A 352 -1.88 8.02 -11.96
CA ARG A 352 -3.09 8.06 -11.14
C ARG A 352 -4.14 7.20 -11.79
N PHE A 353 -4.86 6.43 -11.00
CA PHE A 353 -5.90 5.54 -11.46
C PHE A 353 -7.27 6.04 -10.99
N ASP A 354 -8.07 6.55 -11.90
CA ASP A 354 -9.42 7.03 -11.62
C ASP A 354 -10.35 5.89 -11.20
N GLY A 355 -10.94 6.01 -10.01
CA GLY A 355 -11.81 4.99 -9.42
C GLY A 355 -11.06 3.80 -8.84
N TRP A 356 -9.80 3.99 -8.46
CA TRP A 356 -8.99 3.01 -7.72
C TRP A 356 -9.27 3.07 -6.22
N ASP A 357 -10.52 2.84 -5.86
CA ASP A 357 -11.02 3.00 -4.48
C ASP A 357 -11.42 1.66 -3.85
N THR A 358 -11.60 1.68 -2.53
CA THR A 358 -12.22 0.59 -1.78
C THR A 358 -13.63 0.31 -2.32
N CYS A 359 -13.92 -0.96 -2.60
CA CYS A 359 -15.24 -1.47 -2.98
C CYS A 359 -15.77 -2.43 -1.90
N GLY A 360 -17.03 -2.22 -1.53
CA GLY A 360 -17.71 -3.00 -0.51
C GLY A 360 -17.33 -2.61 0.93
N PRO A 361 -17.98 -3.23 1.94
CA PRO A 361 -17.74 -2.90 3.33
C PRO A 361 -16.39 -3.43 3.81
N ARG A 362 -15.83 -2.76 4.83
CA ARG A 362 -14.70 -3.24 5.61
C ARG A 362 -15.07 -4.58 6.29
N PRO A 363 -14.15 -5.57 6.34
CA PRO A 363 -14.36 -6.81 7.08
C PRO A 363 -14.64 -6.55 8.57
N GLU A 364 -15.62 -7.24 9.16
CA GLU A 364 -16.04 -7.04 10.57
C GLU A 364 -14.93 -7.37 11.56
N ILE A 365 -14.06 -8.31 11.18
CA ILE A 365 -12.92 -8.69 12.00
C ILE A 365 -11.94 -7.54 12.21
N LEU A 366 -11.88 -6.56 11.30
CA LEU A 366 -11.03 -5.38 11.47
C LEU A 366 -11.61 -4.43 12.52
N ASP A 367 -12.92 -4.24 12.53
CA ASP A 367 -13.59 -3.43 13.56
C ASP A 367 -13.48 -4.08 14.95
N GLN A 368 -13.39 -5.42 15.01
CA GLN A 368 -13.14 -6.14 16.27
C GLN A 368 -11.68 -6.04 16.75
N ARG A 369 -10.72 -6.08 15.82
CA ARG A 369 -9.28 -6.01 16.14
C ARG A 369 -8.80 -4.59 16.45
N PHE A 370 -9.43 -3.61 15.83
CA PHE A 370 -9.06 -2.20 15.89
C PHE A 370 -10.33 -1.37 16.13
N PRO A 371 -10.83 -1.33 17.38
CA PRO A 371 -12.15 -0.80 17.72
C PRO A 371 -12.37 0.70 17.45
N ASP A 372 -11.30 1.44 17.13
CA ASP A 372 -11.34 2.88 16.83
C ASP A 372 -11.11 3.21 15.33
N LEU A 373 -11.25 2.22 14.44
CA LEU A 373 -11.17 2.36 12.98
C LEU A 373 -12.36 3.11 12.32
#